data_AF-A0A6F8U376-F1
#
_entry.id   AF-A0A6F8U376-F1
#
_cell.length_a   1.000
_cell.length_b   1.000
_cell.length_c   1.000
_cell.angle_alpha   90.00
_cell.angle_beta   90.00
_cell.angle_gamma   90.00
#
_symmetry.space_group_name_H-M   'P 1'
#
loop_
_entity.id
_entity.type
_entity.pdbx_description
1 polymer ?
#
loop_
_entity_poly.entity_id
_entity_poly.type
_entity_poly.pdbx_seq_one_letter_code
_entity_poly.pdbx_strand_id
1 'polypeptide(L)'
;MSHIVFKPWIGDNYSTSELGVRILILGESHYGDQGDEHEDFTIDVVKMWGKEKRLAFFTKIAKTILNYNASDFLSDNEKATLWENVAFYNYVQAIVGEGARVRPSDDMWAKSAPALQEVIEKLDPQVIIVLGKELADNLPHIFGEIEFCYLNHPSSGGYSYSENNKLVLSAIESVKLKDDFILQSLINEKKLEKIFTVAKVQRLLKWGSWRAGNVCSRAADRGVLSCHDEDGKLTYKYVDPELG
;
A
#
# COMPACT_ATOMS: atom_id res chain seq x y z
N MET A 1 -5.96 19.13 4.49
CA MET A 1 -6.30 18.67 3.13
C MET A 1 -6.67 19.88 2.28
N SER A 2 -5.77 20.85 2.19
CA SER A 2 -6.01 22.07 1.42
C SER A 2 -5.37 22.02 0.04
N HIS A 3 -4.54 21.02 -0.23
CA HIS A 3 -3.76 20.90 -1.47
C HIS A 3 -4.26 19.77 -2.39
N ILE A 4 -5.07 18.86 -1.86
CA ILE A 4 -5.65 17.75 -2.62
C ILE A 4 -6.78 18.27 -3.49
N VAL A 5 -6.57 18.22 -4.82
CA VAL A 5 -7.59 18.48 -5.83
C VAL A 5 -8.31 17.19 -6.15
N PHE A 6 -7.58 16.10 -6.41
CA PHE A 6 -8.16 14.78 -6.66
C PHE A 6 -7.98 13.88 -5.45
N LYS A 7 -9.08 13.56 -4.77
CA LYS A 7 -9.04 12.67 -3.61
C LYS A 7 -8.56 11.28 -4.02
N PRO A 8 -7.71 10.62 -3.21
CA PRO A 8 -7.30 9.26 -3.49
C PRO A 8 -8.50 8.32 -3.42
N TRP A 9 -8.48 7.28 -4.25
CA TRP A 9 -9.27 6.09 -3.99
C TRP A 9 -8.72 5.40 -2.73
N ILE A 10 -9.62 5.07 -1.81
CA ILE A 10 -9.30 4.31 -0.59
C ILE A 10 -10.30 3.16 -0.54
N GLY A 11 -9.82 1.94 -0.76
CA GLY A 11 -10.68 0.76 -0.62
C GLY A 11 -11.17 0.57 0.81
N ASP A 12 -12.35 -0.03 0.98
CA ASP A 12 -13.01 -0.17 2.28
C ASP A 12 -12.17 -1.00 3.28
N ASN A 13 -11.37 -1.93 2.76
CA ASN A 13 -10.48 -2.80 3.52
C ASN A 13 -9.06 -2.26 3.63
N TYR A 14 -8.74 -1.06 3.11
CA TYR A 14 -7.37 -0.53 3.09
C TYR A 14 -6.70 -0.56 4.45
N SER A 15 -7.39 -0.10 5.50
CA SER A 15 -6.84 -0.05 6.86
C SER A 15 -6.61 -1.42 7.49
N THR A 16 -7.28 -2.46 6.95
CA THR A 16 -7.24 -3.85 7.41
C THR A 16 -6.83 -4.83 6.31
N SER A 17 -6.01 -4.37 5.36
CA SER A 17 -5.77 -5.04 4.08
C SER A 17 -5.35 -6.50 4.20
N GLU A 18 -5.99 -7.39 3.46
CA GLU A 18 -5.66 -8.83 3.40
C GLU A 18 -4.23 -9.09 2.87
N LEU A 19 -3.60 -8.10 2.24
CA LEU A 19 -2.19 -8.18 1.81
C LEU A 19 -1.22 -8.16 3.01
N GLY A 20 -1.71 -7.83 4.20
CA GLY A 20 -0.95 -7.75 5.45
C GLY A 20 -0.09 -6.48 5.57
N VAL A 21 -0.19 -5.57 4.61
CA VAL A 21 0.44 -4.24 4.61
C VAL A 21 -0.48 -3.22 3.92
N ARG A 22 -0.40 -1.95 4.31
CA ARG A 22 -1.10 -0.85 3.61
C ARG A 22 -0.32 -0.41 2.38
N ILE A 23 -0.92 -0.59 1.19
CA ILE A 23 -0.30 -0.24 -0.10
C ILE A 23 -0.98 0.98 -0.72
N LEU A 24 -0.21 2.03 -0.99
CA LEU A 24 -0.61 3.15 -1.83
C LEU A 24 0.00 2.99 -3.23
N ILE A 25 -0.84 2.94 -4.26
CA ILE A 25 -0.43 2.87 -5.65
C ILE A 25 -0.42 4.29 -6.21
N LEU A 26 0.72 4.71 -6.77
CA LEU A 26 0.93 6.04 -7.29
C LEU A 26 1.01 6.02 -8.82
N GLY A 27 -0.02 6.57 -9.46
CA GLY A 27 0.00 6.90 -10.88
C GLY A 27 0.48 8.34 -11.12
N GLU A 28 0.69 8.68 -12.39
CA GLU A 28 1.28 9.97 -12.77
C GLU A 28 0.24 11.10 -12.76
N SER A 29 -0.80 11.00 -13.60
CA SER A 29 -1.69 12.12 -13.92
C SER A 29 -3.04 11.64 -14.47
N HIS A 30 -3.99 12.57 -14.57
CA HIS A 30 -5.26 12.36 -15.26
C HIS A 30 -5.26 13.00 -16.64
N TYR A 31 -5.96 12.36 -17.57
CA TYR A 31 -6.26 12.88 -18.90
C TYR A 31 -7.76 13.10 -19.00
N GLY A 32 -8.17 14.19 -19.65
CA GLY A 32 -9.56 14.60 -19.79
C GLY A 32 -9.67 16.05 -20.25
N ASP A 33 -10.90 16.54 -20.33
CA ASP A 33 -11.16 17.95 -20.58
C ASP A 33 -11.02 18.72 -19.26
N GLN A 34 -10.58 19.99 -19.30
CA GLN A 34 -10.48 20.79 -18.06
C GLN A 34 -11.82 20.94 -17.31
N GLY A 35 -12.94 20.81 -18.03
CA GLY A 35 -14.28 20.82 -17.44
C GLY A 35 -14.63 19.56 -16.63
N ASP A 36 -13.84 18.49 -16.74
CA ASP A 36 -14.03 17.24 -15.99
C ASP A 36 -13.36 17.28 -14.61
N GLU A 37 -12.64 18.36 -14.28
CA GLU A 37 -11.93 18.47 -13.01
C GLU A 37 -12.92 18.56 -11.84
N HIS A 38 -12.94 17.51 -11.01
CA HIS A 38 -13.69 17.47 -9.76
C HIS A 38 -12.99 16.57 -8.74
N GLU A 39 -13.33 16.76 -7.47
CA GLU A 39 -12.57 16.16 -6.37
C GLU A 39 -12.58 14.64 -6.32
N ASP A 40 -13.65 14.02 -6.79
CA ASP A 40 -13.83 12.57 -6.76
C ASP A 40 -13.38 11.90 -8.08
N PHE A 41 -12.70 12.62 -8.98
CA PHE A 41 -12.37 12.09 -10.31
C PHE A 41 -11.54 10.81 -10.28
N THR A 42 -10.51 10.75 -9.41
CA THR A 42 -9.73 9.51 -9.20
C THR A 42 -10.61 8.38 -8.68
N ILE A 43 -11.54 8.67 -7.76
CA ILE A 43 -12.45 7.69 -7.17
C ILE A 43 -13.32 7.08 -8.26
N ASP A 44 -13.91 7.92 -9.11
CA ASP A 44 -14.76 7.49 -10.22
C ASP A 44 -14.00 6.65 -11.26
N VAL A 45 -12.77 7.06 -11.60
CA VAL A 45 -11.89 6.31 -12.51
C VAL A 45 -11.57 4.92 -11.94
N VAL A 46 -11.18 4.82 -10.67
CA VAL A 46 -10.86 3.53 -10.03
C VAL A 46 -12.13 2.68 -9.86
N LYS A 47 -13.26 3.26 -9.48
CA LYS A 47 -14.54 2.54 -9.39
C LYS A 47 -14.92 1.94 -10.74
N MET A 48 -14.85 2.75 -11.81
CA MET A 48 -15.20 2.30 -13.15
C MET A 48 -14.23 1.22 -13.66
N TRP A 49 -12.92 1.43 -13.60
CA TRP A 49 -11.95 0.58 -14.28
C TRP A 49 -11.27 -0.47 -13.41
N GLY A 50 -11.18 -0.20 -12.11
CA GLY A 50 -10.70 -1.12 -11.09
C GLY A 50 -11.78 -2.12 -10.66
N LYS A 51 -13.05 -1.71 -10.56
CA LYS A 51 -14.13 -2.61 -10.08
C LYS A 51 -15.08 -3.04 -11.19
N GLU A 52 -15.79 -2.10 -11.80
CA GLU A 52 -16.99 -2.40 -12.61
C GLU A 52 -16.68 -2.89 -14.04
N LYS A 53 -15.67 -2.29 -14.68
CA LYS A 53 -15.24 -2.57 -16.05
C LYS A 53 -13.77 -2.99 -16.06
N ARG A 54 -13.22 -3.25 -17.24
CA ARG A 54 -11.81 -3.62 -17.41
C ARG A 54 -11.10 -2.63 -18.30
N LEU A 55 -10.02 -2.08 -17.77
CA LEU A 55 -8.99 -1.39 -18.53
C LEU A 55 -7.66 -2.10 -18.29
N ALA A 56 -6.84 -2.22 -19.34
CA ALA A 56 -5.59 -2.98 -19.28
C ALA A 56 -4.64 -2.46 -18.19
N PHE A 57 -4.61 -1.13 -17.98
CA PHE A 57 -3.82 -0.49 -16.92
C PHE A 57 -4.18 -1.04 -15.53
N PHE A 58 -5.46 -0.96 -15.13
CA PHE A 58 -5.94 -1.44 -13.84
C PHE A 58 -5.83 -2.96 -13.69
N THR A 59 -6.10 -3.71 -14.78
CA THR A 59 -5.95 -5.18 -14.79
C THR A 59 -4.51 -5.60 -14.56
N LYS A 60 -3.53 -4.92 -15.19
CA LYS A 60 -2.10 -5.22 -15.03
C LYS A 60 -1.62 -4.98 -13.61
N ILE A 61 -1.98 -3.83 -13.03
CA ILE A 61 -1.68 -3.51 -11.63
C ILE A 61 -2.25 -4.60 -10.73
N ALA A 62 -3.52 -4.97 -10.97
CA ALA A 62 -4.19 -5.94 -10.12
C ALA A 62 -3.54 -7.31 -10.14
N LYS A 63 -3.28 -7.82 -11.35
CA LYS A 63 -2.51 -9.06 -11.53
C LYS A 63 -1.15 -8.99 -10.85
N THR A 64 -0.43 -7.88 -11.01
CA THR A 64 0.92 -7.78 -10.44
C THR A 64 0.94 -7.82 -8.93
N ILE A 65 -0.01 -7.13 -8.26
CA ILE A 65 -0.09 -7.16 -6.79
C ILE A 65 -0.56 -8.54 -6.29
N LEU A 66 -1.44 -9.21 -7.03
CA LEU A 66 -1.88 -10.59 -6.74
C LEU A 66 -0.87 -11.66 -7.19
N ASN A 67 0.31 -11.26 -7.69
CA ASN A 67 1.34 -12.16 -8.21
C ASN A 67 0.87 -13.08 -9.38
N TYR A 68 -0.03 -12.58 -10.21
CA TYR A 68 -0.49 -13.23 -11.44
C TYR A 68 0.39 -12.80 -12.63
N ASN A 69 0.62 -13.72 -13.55
CA ASN A 69 1.26 -13.49 -14.83
C ASN A 69 0.23 -13.15 -15.93
N ALA A 70 0.74 -12.91 -17.15
CA ALA A 70 -0.09 -12.54 -18.29
C ALA A 70 -1.18 -13.59 -18.60
N SER A 71 -0.84 -14.89 -18.53
CA SER A 71 -1.73 -16.01 -18.82
C SER A 71 -2.76 -16.30 -17.75
N ASP A 72 -2.52 -15.86 -16.51
CA ASP A 72 -3.37 -16.21 -15.38
C ASP A 72 -4.72 -15.48 -15.49
N PHE A 73 -5.81 -16.19 -15.23
CA PHE A 73 -7.13 -15.57 -15.26
C PHE A 73 -7.35 -14.77 -13.98
N LEU A 74 -7.67 -13.48 -14.13
CA LEU A 74 -8.08 -12.61 -13.02
C LEU A 74 -9.58 -12.41 -13.13
N SER A 75 -10.36 -12.99 -12.21
CA SER A 75 -11.81 -12.81 -12.15
C SER A 75 -12.20 -11.37 -11.79
N ASP A 76 -13.45 -10.98 -12.06
CA ASP A 76 -13.94 -9.65 -11.66
C ASP A 76 -14.02 -9.50 -10.15
N ASN A 77 -14.31 -10.59 -9.43
CA ASN A 77 -14.33 -10.60 -7.97
C ASN A 77 -12.94 -10.36 -7.39
N GLU A 78 -11.91 -11.11 -7.80
CA GLU A 78 -10.53 -10.92 -7.32
C GLU A 78 -10.02 -9.51 -7.62
N LYS A 79 -10.30 -9.00 -8.82
CA LYS A 79 -9.96 -7.64 -9.22
C LYS A 79 -10.62 -6.62 -8.28
N ALA A 80 -11.94 -6.71 -8.08
CA ALA A 80 -12.67 -5.80 -7.20
C ALA A 80 -12.18 -5.90 -5.74
N THR A 81 -12.00 -7.12 -5.22
CA THR A 81 -11.46 -7.39 -3.88
C THR A 81 -10.09 -6.74 -3.69
N LEU A 82 -9.21 -6.80 -4.69
CA LEU A 82 -7.93 -6.11 -4.58
C LEU A 82 -8.10 -4.60 -4.42
N TRP A 83 -8.96 -3.97 -5.23
CA TRP A 83 -9.18 -2.52 -5.16
C TRP A 83 -9.82 -2.09 -3.83
N GLU A 84 -10.49 -2.99 -3.10
CA GLU A 84 -10.90 -2.73 -1.71
C GLU A 84 -9.74 -2.77 -0.70
N ASN A 85 -8.63 -3.44 -1.03
CA ASN A 85 -7.51 -3.67 -0.11
C ASN A 85 -6.33 -2.69 -0.33
N VAL A 86 -6.43 -1.75 -1.26
CA VAL A 86 -5.37 -0.80 -1.61
C VAL A 86 -5.91 0.62 -1.72
N ALA A 87 -5.01 1.60 -1.66
CA ALA A 87 -5.30 2.97 -2.04
C ALA A 87 -4.66 3.29 -3.39
N PHE A 88 -5.25 4.20 -4.15
CA PHE A 88 -4.70 4.69 -5.41
C PHE A 88 -4.81 6.20 -5.51
N TYR A 89 -3.75 6.83 -6.01
CA TYR A 89 -3.62 8.26 -6.16
C TYR A 89 -2.80 8.57 -7.41
N ASN A 90 -3.21 9.57 -8.20
CA ASN A 90 -2.34 10.15 -9.21
C ASN A 90 -1.59 11.33 -8.58
N TYR A 91 -0.27 11.36 -8.75
CA TYR A 91 0.58 12.39 -8.14
C TYR A 91 0.15 13.79 -8.57
N VAL A 92 0.03 14.02 -9.88
CA VAL A 92 -0.27 15.34 -10.43
C VAL A 92 -1.72 15.72 -10.14
N GLN A 93 -1.88 16.86 -9.45
CA GLN A 93 -3.16 17.40 -9.00
C GLN A 93 -3.80 18.38 -10.01
N ALA A 94 -3.58 18.14 -11.30
CA ALA A 94 -4.22 18.84 -12.40
C ALA A 94 -4.46 17.88 -13.58
N ILE A 95 -5.45 18.17 -14.42
CA ILE A 95 -5.60 17.50 -15.72
C ILE A 95 -4.46 17.98 -16.64
N VAL A 96 -3.68 17.03 -17.19
CA VAL A 96 -2.50 17.39 -18.02
C VAL A 96 -2.86 17.64 -19.48
N GLY A 97 -4.02 17.17 -19.93
CA GLY A 97 -4.55 17.37 -21.29
C GLY A 97 -5.51 16.28 -21.71
N GLU A 98 -6.06 16.42 -22.92
CA GLU A 98 -7.14 15.55 -23.43
C GLU A 98 -6.67 14.16 -23.88
N GLY A 99 -5.35 13.95 -24.01
CA GLY A 99 -4.80 12.76 -24.64
C GLY A 99 -3.56 12.20 -23.96
N ALA A 100 -3.43 10.87 -24.04
CA ALA A 100 -2.22 10.17 -23.63
C ALA A 100 -1.00 10.75 -24.38
N ARG A 101 0.12 10.93 -23.65
CA ARG A 101 1.42 11.52 -24.07
C ARG A 101 1.59 13.01 -23.82
N VAL A 102 0.56 13.73 -23.34
CA VAL A 102 0.79 15.05 -22.75
C VAL A 102 1.41 14.85 -21.37
N ARG A 103 2.56 15.49 -21.13
CA ARG A 103 3.33 15.32 -19.90
C ARG A 103 3.05 16.47 -18.93
N PRO A 104 3.10 16.21 -17.61
CA PRO A 104 3.01 17.30 -16.65
C PRO A 104 4.20 18.24 -16.82
N SER A 105 3.95 19.54 -16.63
CA SER A 105 5.01 20.55 -16.58
C SER A 105 5.74 20.52 -15.23
N ASP A 106 6.95 21.08 -15.17
CA ASP A 106 7.73 21.20 -13.93
C ASP A 106 6.94 21.89 -12.80
N ASP A 107 6.12 22.90 -13.15
CA ASP A 107 5.24 23.59 -12.22
C ASP A 107 4.13 22.69 -11.66
N MET A 108 3.54 21.85 -12.51
CA MET A 108 2.54 20.86 -12.07
C MET A 108 3.16 19.84 -11.12
N TRP A 109 4.38 19.37 -11.41
CA TRP A 109 5.11 18.45 -10.53
C TRP A 109 5.38 19.08 -9.17
N ALA A 110 5.92 20.31 -9.15
CA ALA A 110 6.27 21.02 -7.93
C ALA A 110 5.05 21.33 -7.04
N LYS A 111 3.95 21.81 -7.66
CA LYS A 111 2.71 22.16 -6.94
C LYS A 111 1.98 20.95 -6.36
N SER A 112 2.24 19.75 -6.88
CA SER A 112 1.58 18.53 -6.44
C SER A 112 2.26 17.88 -5.21
N ALA A 113 3.48 18.28 -4.87
CA ALA A 113 4.24 17.69 -3.76
C ALA A 113 3.52 17.81 -2.39
N PRO A 114 2.96 18.98 -2.00
CA PRO A 114 2.25 19.10 -0.73
C PRO A 114 1.02 18.18 -0.63
N ALA A 115 0.32 17.96 -1.74
CA ALA A 115 -0.85 17.09 -1.77
C ALA A 115 -0.47 15.63 -1.52
N LEU A 116 0.63 15.14 -2.12
CA LEU A 116 1.14 13.80 -1.82
C LEU A 116 1.49 13.65 -0.33
N GLN A 117 2.12 14.66 0.26
CA GLN A 117 2.42 14.64 1.70
C GLN A 117 1.15 14.50 2.54
N GLU A 118 0.10 15.29 2.27
CA GLU A 118 -1.19 15.19 2.96
C GLU A 118 -1.83 13.80 2.80
N VAL A 119 -1.70 13.17 1.63
CA VAL A 119 -2.19 11.81 1.36
C VAL A 119 -1.40 10.79 2.19
N ILE A 120 -0.07 10.87 2.21
CA ILE A 120 0.79 9.95 2.97
C ILE A 120 0.50 10.06 4.47
N GLU A 121 0.41 11.28 5.00
CA GLU A 121 0.11 11.52 6.42
C GLU A 121 -1.26 10.95 6.82
N LYS A 122 -2.27 11.05 5.94
CA LYS A 122 -3.61 10.51 6.22
C LYS A 122 -3.68 8.99 6.12
N LEU A 123 -3.05 8.43 5.10
CA LEU A 123 -3.19 7.01 4.76
C LEU A 123 -2.18 6.14 5.51
N ASP A 124 -1.07 6.72 5.98
CA ASP A 124 0.01 6.01 6.66
C ASP A 124 0.45 4.74 5.89
N PRO A 125 0.76 4.83 4.58
CA PRO A 125 1.10 3.65 3.79
C PRO A 125 2.41 3.03 4.27
N GLN A 126 2.48 1.70 4.27
CA GLN A 126 3.73 1.00 4.55
C GLN A 126 4.52 0.72 3.26
N VAL A 127 3.81 0.59 2.13
CA VAL A 127 4.39 0.42 0.79
C VAL A 127 3.80 1.47 -0.14
N ILE A 128 4.65 2.16 -0.90
CA ILE A 128 4.25 2.98 -2.05
C ILE A 128 4.72 2.31 -3.33
N ILE A 129 3.78 1.94 -4.19
CA ILE A 129 4.06 1.40 -5.53
C ILE A 129 4.04 2.56 -6.52
N VAL A 130 5.20 2.86 -7.12
CA VAL A 130 5.36 3.97 -8.08
C VAL A 130 5.31 3.42 -9.51
N LEU A 131 4.34 3.90 -10.29
CA LEU A 131 4.10 3.39 -11.64
C LEU A 131 4.85 4.22 -12.69
N GLY A 132 6.05 3.79 -13.05
CA GLY A 132 6.83 4.38 -14.14
C GLY A 132 7.98 5.29 -13.69
N LYS A 133 9.00 5.36 -14.56
CA LYS A 133 10.26 6.04 -14.29
C LYS A 133 10.12 7.56 -14.11
N GLU A 134 9.35 8.22 -14.97
CA GLU A 134 9.20 9.68 -14.91
C GLU A 134 8.60 10.15 -13.59
N LEU A 135 7.53 9.48 -13.16
CA LEU A 135 6.94 9.72 -11.85
C LEU A 135 8.00 9.55 -10.76
N ALA A 136 8.77 8.46 -10.79
CA ALA A 136 9.84 8.21 -9.83
C ALA A 136 10.91 9.31 -9.82
N ASP A 137 11.35 9.77 -10.99
CA ASP A 137 12.36 10.82 -11.15
C ASP A 137 11.89 12.19 -10.64
N ASN A 138 10.57 12.42 -10.59
CA ASN A 138 9.95 13.68 -10.15
C ASN A 138 9.35 13.63 -8.73
N LEU A 139 9.48 12.51 -8.00
CA LEU A 139 8.97 12.46 -6.63
C LEU A 139 9.79 13.37 -5.71
N PRO A 140 9.13 14.11 -4.80
CA PRO A 140 9.83 14.81 -3.75
C PRO A 140 10.50 13.80 -2.82
N HIS A 141 11.51 14.26 -2.06
CA HIS A 141 12.03 13.44 -0.99
C HIS A 141 10.96 13.26 0.10
N ILE A 142 10.61 12.02 0.38
CA ILE A 142 9.58 11.65 1.36
C ILE A 142 10.28 11.07 2.59
N PHE A 143 10.03 11.68 3.74
CA PHE A 143 10.53 11.19 5.01
C PHE A 143 9.55 10.18 5.61
N GLY A 144 10.07 9.13 6.24
CA GLY A 144 9.28 8.12 6.93
C GLY A 144 9.76 6.70 6.66
N GLU A 145 9.23 5.75 7.42
CA GLU A 145 9.52 4.32 7.26
C GLU A 145 8.58 3.71 6.21
N ILE A 146 8.71 4.16 4.96
CA ILE A 146 7.89 3.70 3.82
C ILE A 146 8.79 2.93 2.86
N GLU A 147 8.35 1.73 2.47
CA GLU A 147 9.01 0.95 1.43
C GLU A 147 8.54 1.42 0.04
N PHE A 148 9.46 1.90 -0.79
CA PHE A 148 9.15 2.29 -2.17
C PHE A 148 9.40 1.13 -3.13
N CYS A 149 8.40 0.84 -3.98
CA CYS A 149 8.45 -0.18 -5.01
C CYS A 149 8.26 0.47 -6.37
N TYR A 150 9.33 0.56 -7.16
CA TYR A 150 9.30 1.21 -8.48
C TYR A 150 9.03 0.19 -9.58
N LEU A 151 7.94 0.36 -10.32
CA LEU A 151 7.54 -0.57 -11.37
C LEU A 151 7.69 0.06 -12.75
N ASN A 152 7.90 -0.77 -13.77
CA ASN A 152 7.70 -0.37 -15.15
C ASN A 152 6.22 0.00 -15.35
N HIS A 153 5.96 1.12 -16.03
CA HIS A 153 4.60 1.62 -16.21
C HIS A 153 3.70 0.58 -16.91
N PRO A 154 2.45 0.31 -16.44
CA PRO A 154 1.55 -0.69 -17.02
C PRO A 154 1.28 -0.53 -18.52
N SER A 155 1.30 0.70 -19.02
CA SER A 155 1.12 0.99 -20.46
C SER A 155 2.42 1.00 -21.27
N SER A 156 3.57 0.72 -20.67
CA SER A 156 4.85 0.66 -21.39
C SER A 156 5.01 -0.65 -22.18
N GLY A 157 5.72 -0.58 -23.31
CA GLY A 157 6.07 -1.78 -24.10
C GLY A 157 7.03 -2.73 -23.38
N GLY A 158 7.76 -2.24 -22.37
CA GLY A 158 8.67 -3.02 -21.54
C GLY A 158 8.05 -3.56 -20.24
N TYR A 159 6.71 -3.60 -20.13
CA TYR A 159 6.06 -4.12 -18.92
C TYR A 159 6.27 -5.64 -18.78
N SER A 160 6.91 -6.05 -17.69
CA SER A 160 7.13 -7.46 -17.35
C SER A 160 6.41 -7.84 -16.06
N TYR A 161 5.50 -8.81 -16.12
CA TYR A 161 4.86 -9.35 -14.92
C TYR A 161 5.90 -10.01 -14.01
N SER A 162 6.80 -10.83 -14.55
CA SER A 162 7.75 -11.58 -13.71
C SER A 162 8.70 -10.67 -12.93
N GLU A 163 9.09 -9.52 -13.50
CA GLU A 163 9.92 -8.52 -12.81
C GLU A 163 9.09 -7.72 -11.81
N ASN A 164 7.98 -7.14 -12.25
CA ASN A 164 7.15 -6.30 -11.39
C ASN A 164 6.56 -7.08 -10.21
N ASN A 165 6.13 -8.33 -10.41
CA ASN A 165 5.61 -9.17 -9.34
C ASN A 165 6.68 -9.43 -8.27
N LYS A 166 7.93 -9.73 -8.68
CA LYS A 166 9.05 -9.91 -7.74
C LYS A 166 9.32 -8.66 -6.92
N LEU A 167 9.27 -7.48 -7.55
CA LEU A 167 9.47 -6.20 -6.87
C LEU A 167 8.37 -5.96 -5.82
N VAL A 168 7.10 -6.19 -6.17
CA VAL A 168 5.98 -6.03 -5.22
C VAL A 168 6.08 -7.02 -4.07
N LEU A 169 6.34 -8.30 -4.34
CA LEU A 169 6.49 -9.32 -3.30
C LEU A 169 7.65 -8.99 -2.35
N SER A 170 8.78 -8.54 -2.89
CA SER A 170 9.96 -8.17 -2.09
C SER A 170 9.67 -6.97 -1.20
N ALA A 171 8.94 -5.96 -1.70
CA ALA A 171 8.56 -4.79 -0.90
C ALA A 171 7.61 -5.17 0.25
N ILE A 172 6.60 -6.01 -0.02
CA ILE A 172 5.68 -6.50 1.01
C ILE A 172 6.43 -7.31 2.07
N GLU A 173 7.31 -8.22 1.66
CA GLU A 173 8.07 -9.06 2.59
C GLU A 173 9.09 -8.24 3.40
N SER A 174 9.74 -7.24 2.79
CA SER A 174 10.64 -6.30 3.47
C SER A 174 9.94 -5.62 4.65
N VAL A 175 8.72 -5.10 4.43
CA VAL A 175 7.93 -4.48 5.50
C VAL A 175 7.57 -5.51 6.59
N LYS A 176 7.11 -6.70 6.22
CA LYS A 176 6.74 -7.75 7.19
C LYS A 176 7.93 -8.17 8.05
N LEU A 177 9.11 -8.36 7.44
CA LEU A 177 10.34 -8.71 8.15
C LEU A 177 10.81 -7.59 9.08
N LYS A 178 10.74 -6.32 8.66
CA LYS A 178 11.05 -5.17 9.52
C LYS A 178 10.13 -5.14 10.75
N ASP A 179 8.82 -5.32 10.55
CA ASP A 179 7.85 -5.36 11.64
C ASP A 179 8.12 -6.51 12.62
N ASP A 180 8.42 -7.70 12.10
CA ASP A 180 8.75 -8.86 12.92
C ASP A 180 10.01 -8.64 13.74
N PHE A 181 11.04 -8.05 13.11
CA PHE A 181 12.29 -7.72 13.78
C PHE A 181 12.09 -6.70 14.91
N ILE A 182 11.23 -5.70 14.71
CA ILE A 182 10.91 -4.71 15.75
C ILE A 182 10.24 -5.40 16.95
N LEU A 183 9.27 -6.28 16.71
CA LEU A 183 8.62 -7.04 17.79
C LEU A 183 9.64 -7.94 18.51
N GLN A 184 10.48 -8.66 17.77
CA GLN A 184 11.53 -9.50 18.35
C GLN A 184 12.51 -8.69 19.20
N SER A 185 12.87 -7.48 18.77
CA SER A 185 13.75 -6.57 19.52
C SER A 185 13.12 -6.16 20.86
N LEU A 186 11.80 -5.87 20.88
CA LEU A 186 11.10 -5.60 22.14
C LEU A 186 11.14 -6.78 23.12
N ILE A 187 11.04 -8.00 22.61
CA ILE A 187 11.10 -9.23 23.41
C ILE A 187 12.52 -9.41 23.97
N ASN A 188 13.53 -9.34 23.09
CA ASN A 188 14.94 -9.53 23.46
C ASN A 188 15.43 -8.49 24.47
N GLU A 189 15.00 -7.24 24.31
CA GLU A 189 15.32 -6.13 25.22
C GLU A 189 14.47 -6.14 26.50
N LYS A 190 13.60 -7.14 26.70
CA LYS A 190 12.69 -7.27 27.86
C LYS A 190 11.80 -6.05 28.05
N LYS A 191 11.44 -5.37 26.95
CA LYS A 191 10.48 -4.23 26.94
C LYS A 191 9.03 -4.71 27.00
N LEU A 192 8.79 -5.99 26.72
CA LEU A 192 7.51 -6.68 26.90
C LEU A 192 7.59 -7.64 28.10
N GLU A 193 6.47 -7.75 28.80
CA GLU A 193 6.26 -8.77 29.83
C GLU A 193 6.22 -10.17 29.20
N LYS A 194 6.44 -11.23 29.99
CA LYS A 194 6.40 -12.62 29.49
C LYS A 194 5.08 -12.96 28.81
N ILE A 195 4.00 -12.42 29.33
CA ILE A 195 2.66 -12.47 28.75
C ILE A 195 2.24 -11.02 28.52
N PHE A 196 1.80 -10.68 27.32
CA PHE A 196 1.43 -9.31 26.95
C PHE A 196 0.20 -9.30 26.03
N THR A 197 -0.44 -8.13 25.89
CA THR A 197 -1.55 -7.92 24.96
C THR A 197 -1.11 -7.13 23.74
N VAL A 198 -1.87 -7.22 22.64
CA VAL A 198 -1.65 -6.36 21.45
C VAL A 198 -1.64 -4.88 21.83
N ALA A 199 -2.48 -4.45 22.78
CA ALA A 199 -2.52 -3.06 23.27
C ALA A 199 -1.20 -2.59 23.89
N LYS A 200 -0.36 -3.50 24.43
CA LYS A 200 0.98 -3.14 24.90
C LYS A 200 1.91 -2.82 23.71
N VAL A 201 1.87 -3.62 22.66
CA VAL A 201 2.66 -3.40 21.42
C VAL A 201 2.24 -2.09 20.74
N GLN A 202 0.94 -1.84 20.62
CA GLN A 202 0.39 -0.59 20.08
C GLN A 202 0.97 0.64 20.79
N ARG A 203 1.02 0.63 22.13
CA ARG A 203 1.54 1.77 22.91
C ARG A 203 3.04 1.96 22.77
N LEU A 204 3.81 0.87 22.73
CA LEU A 204 5.28 0.94 22.61
C LEU A 204 5.73 1.40 21.23
N LEU A 205 5.06 0.92 20.18
CA LEU A 205 5.46 1.17 18.79
C LEU A 205 4.62 2.26 18.10
N LYS A 206 3.60 2.78 18.78
CA LYS A 206 2.58 3.69 18.21
C LYS A 206 1.91 3.11 16.96
N TRP A 207 1.79 1.79 16.89
CA TRP A 207 1.11 1.10 15.79
C TRP A 207 -0.40 1.06 16.03
N GLY A 208 -1.17 1.18 14.96
CA GLY A 208 -2.60 0.88 14.98
C GLY A 208 -2.88 -0.57 15.36
N SER A 209 -4.08 -0.82 15.92
CA SER A 209 -4.47 -2.14 16.43
C SER A 209 -4.34 -3.26 15.40
N TRP A 210 -4.69 -2.98 14.14
CA TRP A 210 -4.57 -3.96 13.07
C TRP A 210 -3.12 -4.37 12.77
N ARG A 211 -2.19 -3.41 12.62
CA ARG A 211 -0.77 -3.71 12.37
C ARG A 211 -0.17 -4.49 13.53
N ALA A 212 -0.37 -4.01 14.76
CA ALA A 212 0.13 -4.71 15.95
C ALA A 212 -0.43 -6.14 16.07
N GLY A 213 -1.74 -6.31 15.82
CA GLY A 213 -2.39 -7.62 15.85
C GLY A 213 -1.80 -8.58 14.80
N ASN A 214 -1.65 -8.12 13.56
CA ASN A 214 -1.07 -8.93 12.47
C ASN A 214 0.37 -9.37 12.77
N VAL A 215 1.19 -8.50 13.34
CA VAL A 215 2.58 -8.84 13.67
C VAL A 215 2.62 -9.87 14.80
N CYS A 216 1.79 -9.71 15.84
CA CYS A 216 1.67 -10.71 16.91
C CYS A 216 1.13 -12.06 16.40
N SER A 217 0.11 -12.05 15.54
CA SER A 217 -0.43 -13.26 14.92
C SER A 217 0.62 -13.97 14.08
N ARG A 218 1.32 -13.24 13.21
CA ARG A 218 2.39 -13.80 12.37
C ARG A 218 3.55 -14.38 13.20
N ALA A 219 3.91 -13.71 14.29
CA ALA A 219 4.92 -14.23 15.22
C ALA A 219 4.43 -15.52 15.93
N ALA A 220 3.13 -15.64 16.21
CA ALA A 220 2.55 -16.87 16.74
C ALA A 220 2.56 -18.00 15.71
N ASP A 221 2.19 -17.71 14.46
CA ASP A 221 2.23 -18.70 13.36
C ASP A 221 3.64 -19.23 13.10
N ARG A 222 4.66 -18.41 13.36
CA ARG A 222 6.09 -18.78 13.26
C ARG A 222 6.64 -19.45 14.52
N GLY A 223 5.84 -19.64 15.57
CA GLY A 223 6.26 -20.27 16.82
C GLY A 223 7.10 -19.40 17.74
N VAL A 224 7.25 -18.11 17.44
CA VAL A 224 7.93 -17.14 18.33
C VAL A 224 7.06 -16.82 19.55
N LEU A 225 5.74 -16.78 19.35
CA LEU A 225 4.75 -16.54 20.39
C LEU A 225 3.77 -17.72 20.48
N SER A 226 3.20 -17.96 21.66
CA SER A 226 1.94 -18.69 21.82
C SER A 226 0.80 -17.70 22.02
N CYS A 227 -0.34 -17.95 21.38
CA CYS A 227 -1.55 -17.14 21.48
C CYS A 227 -2.55 -17.82 22.42
N HIS A 228 -3.15 -17.05 23.33
CA HIS A 228 -4.18 -17.50 24.25
C HIS A 228 -5.36 -16.53 24.21
N ASP A 229 -6.57 -17.07 24.04
CA ASP A 229 -7.82 -16.32 24.12
C ASP A 229 -8.53 -16.65 25.43
N GLU A 230 -8.82 -15.62 26.22
CA GLU A 230 -9.58 -15.71 27.45
C GLU A 230 -10.66 -14.62 27.39
N ASP A 231 -11.93 -15.02 27.28
CA ASP A 231 -13.10 -14.14 27.16
C ASP A 231 -13.00 -13.06 26.05
N GLY A 232 -12.41 -13.41 24.89
CA GLY A 232 -12.25 -12.51 23.74
C GLY A 232 -11.04 -11.56 23.86
N LYS A 233 -10.20 -11.75 24.89
CA LYS A 233 -8.98 -10.98 25.09
C LYS A 233 -7.77 -11.82 24.70
N LEU A 234 -7.23 -11.52 23.51
CA LEU A 234 -6.00 -12.14 23.04
C LEU A 234 -4.78 -11.70 23.86
N THR A 235 -4.08 -12.68 24.41
CA THR A 235 -2.76 -12.54 25.04
C THR A 235 -1.73 -13.37 24.31
N TYR A 236 -0.51 -12.86 24.27
CA TYR A 236 0.63 -13.49 23.65
C TYR A 236 1.72 -13.75 24.68
N LYS A 237 2.37 -14.90 24.57
CA LYS A 237 3.49 -15.29 25.42
C LYS A 237 4.65 -15.69 24.53
N TYR A 238 5.85 -15.14 24.76
CA TYR A 238 7.00 -15.59 23.97
C TYR A 238 7.43 -17.00 24.39
N VAL A 239 7.77 -17.83 23.40
CA VAL A 239 8.25 -19.20 23.59
C VAL A 239 9.75 -19.12 23.83
N ASP A 240 10.20 -19.59 24.99
CA ASP A 240 11.63 -19.56 25.34
C ASP A 240 12.34 -20.70 24.60
N PRO A 241 13.35 -20.42 23.73
CA PRO A 241 14.03 -21.48 22.97
C PRO A 241 14.75 -22.50 23.86
N GLU A 242 15.08 -22.13 25.10
CA GLU A 242 15.84 -22.97 26.05
C GLU A 242 14.97 -23.96 26.86
N LEU A 243 13.65 -24.00 26.63
CA LEU A 243 12.70 -24.84 27.38
C LEU A 243 11.92 -25.85 26.50
N GLY A 244 12.41 -26.15 25.29
CA GLY A 244 11.85 -27.13 24.36
C GLY A 244 12.76 -28.32 24.12
#